data_AF-M1JM71-F1
#
_entry.id   AF-M1JM71-F1
#
_cell.length_a   1.000
_cell.length_b   1.000
_cell.length_c   1.000
_cell.angle_alpha   90.00
_cell.angle_beta   90.00
_cell.angle_gamma   90.00
#
_symmetry.space_group_name_H-M   'P 1'
#
loop_
_entity.id
_entity.type
_entity.pdbx_description
1 polymer ?
#
loop_
_entity_poly.entity_id
_entity_poly.type
_entity_poly.pdbx_seq_one_letter_code
_entity_poly.pdbx_strand_id
1 'polypeptide(L)'
;MDIACEIEECKTREQQNSKQSAKACWGTVFSDLGALMSIALPMLMYFTFTKNDFDTNPLLKVVMLLFPCSYSAAGYFLLCYSSRTAHHKSGILYHLLNVLLVTFAAISILSIIVLPIEKWSKRLLGVYSMPSSSFVVSLTYLLYTSCDLTTASFTDTGVTAFVELLSLLFLMSYPIFLTRNPEYYPYLSIISAILILARSFKEKYFPNKKTSESVVRWRLLIFFVILGFTTFSYIMAGLSCLHIIKEKCENFAGNQQILNK
;
A
#
# COMPACT_ATOMS: atom_id res chain seq x y z
N MET A 1 12.34 33.54 38.72
CA MET A 1 11.74 32.47 37.91
C MET A 1 11.10 33.15 36.72
N ASP A 2 11.72 32.97 35.56
CA ASP A 2 11.57 33.83 34.38
C ASP A 2 10.31 33.51 33.59
N ILE A 3 9.36 34.45 33.61
CA ILE A 3 8.12 34.44 32.82
C ILE A 3 8.40 34.30 31.32
N ALA A 4 9.59 34.73 30.87
CA ALA A 4 10.05 34.55 29.48
C ALA A 4 10.23 33.08 29.09
N CYS A 5 10.68 32.22 30.01
CA CYS A 5 10.88 30.78 29.77
C CYS A 5 9.52 30.06 29.63
N GLU A 6 8.54 30.43 30.46
CA GLU A 6 7.18 29.88 30.42
C GLU A 6 6.43 30.23 29.12
N ILE A 7 6.62 31.45 28.61
CA ILE A 7 6.00 31.90 27.35
C ILE A 7 6.65 31.17 26.15
N GLU A 8 7.96 30.95 26.18
CA GLU A 8 8.69 30.25 25.12
C GLU A 8 8.34 28.75 25.07
N GLU A 9 8.21 28.09 26.23
CA GLU A 9 7.71 26.72 26.32
C GLU A 9 6.27 26.59 25.81
N CYS A 10 5.40 27.54 26.13
CA CYS A 10 4.00 27.51 25.73
C CYS A 10 3.84 27.66 24.20
N LYS A 11 4.60 28.58 23.59
CA LYS A 11 4.63 28.79 22.14
C LYS A 11 5.19 27.57 21.39
N THR A 12 6.16 26.89 21.99
CA THR A 12 6.75 25.64 21.45
C THR A 12 5.76 24.48 21.53
N ARG A 13 4.98 24.37 22.61
CA ARG A 13 3.90 23.36 22.76
C ARG A 13 2.75 23.59 21.78
N GLU A 14 2.33 24.84 21.53
CA GLU A 14 1.32 25.15 20.52
C GLU A 14 1.80 24.87 19.09
N GLN A 15 3.07 25.15 18.77
CA GLN A 15 3.66 24.78 17.49
C GLN A 15 3.83 23.26 17.31
N GLN A 16 4.16 22.52 18.38
CA GLN A 16 4.17 21.06 18.35
C GLN A 16 2.76 20.48 18.19
N ASN A 17 1.78 20.98 18.93
CA ASN A 17 0.39 20.52 18.84
C ASN A 17 -0.23 20.82 17.47
N SER A 18 0.05 21.98 16.88
CA SER A 18 -0.43 22.33 15.52
C SER A 18 0.26 21.50 14.42
N LYS A 19 1.58 21.25 14.52
CA LYS A 19 2.30 20.35 13.60
C LYS A 19 1.83 18.90 13.74
N GLN A 20 1.54 18.45 14.97
CA GLN A 20 1.06 17.09 15.25
C GLN A 20 -0.39 16.90 14.81
N SER A 21 -1.24 17.92 14.95
CA SER A 21 -2.61 17.95 14.44
C SER A 21 -2.66 17.98 12.90
N ALA A 22 -1.80 18.78 12.26
CA ALA A 22 -1.67 18.79 10.80
C ALA A 22 -1.13 17.46 10.26
N LYS A 23 -0.10 16.87 10.90
CA LYS A 23 0.44 15.56 10.54
C LYS A 23 -0.61 14.44 10.68
N ALA A 24 -1.45 14.49 11.72
CA ALA A 24 -2.57 13.57 11.90
C ALA A 24 -3.62 13.75 10.79
N CYS A 25 -4.00 14.99 10.47
CA CYS A 25 -4.99 15.30 9.44
C CYS A 25 -4.55 14.83 8.04
N TRP A 26 -3.32 15.14 7.63
CA TRP A 26 -2.77 14.69 6.35
C TRP A 26 -2.54 13.18 6.31
N GLY A 27 -2.14 12.57 7.43
CA GLY A 27 -2.00 11.12 7.57
C GLY A 27 -3.31 10.39 7.33
N THR A 28 -4.40 10.84 7.97
CA THR A 28 -5.74 10.22 7.84
C THR A 28 -6.38 10.45 6.48
N VAL A 29 -6.24 11.66 5.90
CA VAL A 29 -6.77 11.96 4.55
C VAL A 29 -6.02 11.15 3.49
N PHE A 30 -4.69 11.07 3.60
CA PHE A 30 -3.89 10.28 2.68
C PHE A 30 -4.15 8.77 2.85
N SER A 31 -4.18 8.25 4.09
CA SER A 31 -4.32 6.81 4.34
C SER A 31 -5.70 6.28 3.97
N ASP A 32 -6.77 6.98 4.35
CA ASP A 32 -8.11 6.39 4.28
C ASP A 32 -8.81 6.76 2.96
N LEU A 33 -8.89 8.06 2.66
CA LEU A 33 -9.52 8.53 1.43
C LEU A 33 -8.67 8.16 0.21
N GLY A 34 -7.34 8.30 0.33
CA GLY A 34 -6.40 7.89 -0.71
C GLY A 34 -6.52 6.40 -1.05
N ALA A 35 -6.57 5.53 -0.03
CA ALA A 35 -6.77 4.10 -0.27
C ALA A 35 -8.08 3.80 -1.01
N LEU A 36 -9.19 4.41 -0.58
CA LEU A 36 -10.49 4.16 -1.20
C LEU A 36 -10.54 4.62 -2.65
N MET A 37 -10.01 5.81 -2.95
CA MET A 37 -9.94 6.32 -4.31
C MET A 37 -9.05 5.44 -5.20
N SER A 38 -7.94 4.95 -4.65
CA SER A 38 -7.02 4.05 -5.34
C SER A 38 -7.61 2.66 -5.64
N ILE A 39 -8.66 2.23 -4.93
CA ILE A 39 -9.42 1.02 -5.24
C ILE A 39 -10.59 1.33 -6.18
N ALA A 40 -11.33 2.39 -5.90
CA ALA A 40 -12.57 2.73 -6.60
C ALA A 40 -12.31 3.22 -8.04
N LEU A 41 -11.27 4.02 -8.28
CA LEU A 41 -11.00 4.57 -9.61
C LEU A 41 -10.70 3.49 -10.66
N PRO A 42 -9.78 2.53 -10.42
CA PRO A 42 -9.57 1.41 -11.34
C PRO A 42 -10.83 0.57 -11.59
N MET A 43 -11.66 0.37 -10.55
CA MET A 43 -12.93 -0.34 -10.65
C MET A 43 -13.94 0.42 -11.54
N LEU A 44 -14.08 1.74 -11.35
CA LEU A 44 -14.94 2.59 -12.18
C LEU A 44 -14.48 2.61 -13.65
N MET A 45 -13.16 2.69 -13.88
CA MET A 45 -12.60 2.62 -15.22
C MET A 45 -12.93 1.31 -15.92
N TYR A 46 -12.90 0.18 -15.21
CA TYR A 46 -13.29 -1.12 -15.77
C TYR A 46 -14.75 -1.16 -16.24
N PHE A 47 -15.66 -0.56 -15.48
CA PHE A 47 -17.08 -0.53 -15.85
C PHE A 47 -17.42 0.51 -16.92
N THR A 48 -16.60 1.56 -17.06
CA THR A 48 -16.83 2.64 -18.01
C THR A 48 -16.25 2.34 -19.39
N PHE A 49 -15.06 1.73 -19.44
CA PHE A 49 -14.31 1.51 -20.67
C PHE A 49 -14.31 0.05 -21.09
N THR A 50 -14.34 -0.19 -22.40
CA THR A 50 -14.26 -1.53 -22.97
C THR A 50 -12.82 -1.95 -23.16
N LYS A 51 -12.58 -3.27 -23.31
CA LYS A 51 -11.24 -3.80 -23.62
C LYS A 51 -10.62 -3.14 -24.85
N ASN A 52 -11.42 -2.85 -25.87
CA ASN A 52 -10.94 -2.24 -27.11
C ASN A 52 -10.38 -0.83 -26.86
N ASP A 53 -10.94 -0.09 -25.91
CA ASP A 53 -10.45 1.22 -25.52
C ASP A 53 -9.05 1.14 -24.88
N PHE A 54 -8.80 0.12 -24.04
CA PHE A 54 -7.47 -0.15 -23.46
C PHE A 54 -6.46 -0.66 -24.48
N ASP A 55 -6.89 -1.43 -25.48
CA ASP A 55 -6.03 -1.92 -26.56
C ASP A 55 -5.61 -0.75 -27.48
N THR A 56 -6.49 0.22 -27.71
CA THR A 56 -6.23 1.40 -28.55
C THR A 56 -5.43 2.48 -27.81
N ASN A 57 -5.71 2.67 -26.51
CA ASN A 57 -5.13 3.75 -25.71
C ASN A 57 -4.27 3.21 -24.55
N PRO A 58 -2.94 3.07 -24.73
CA PRO A 58 -2.04 2.58 -23.66
C PRO A 58 -2.00 3.52 -22.45
N LEU A 59 -2.28 4.81 -22.63
CA LEU A 59 -2.43 5.76 -21.53
C LEU A 59 -3.52 5.35 -20.54
N LEU A 60 -4.59 4.72 -21.01
CA LEU A 60 -5.69 4.26 -20.14
C LEU A 60 -5.20 3.17 -19.17
N LYS A 61 -4.30 2.29 -19.62
CA LYS A 61 -3.64 1.28 -18.77
C LYS A 61 -2.74 1.93 -17.73
N VAL A 62 -1.98 2.95 -18.13
CA VAL A 62 -1.11 3.71 -17.22
C VAL A 62 -1.96 4.39 -16.14
N VAL A 63 -3.01 5.12 -16.52
CA VAL A 63 -3.90 5.81 -15.57
C VAL A 63 -4.56 4.83 -14.60
N MET A 64 -4.98 3.66 -15.08
CA MET A 64 -5.58 2.61 -14.24
C MET A 64 -4.63 2.11 -13.16
N LEU A 65 -3.33 1.97 -13.46
CA LEU A 65 -2.33 1.51 -12.50
C LEU A 65 -1.73 2.66 -11.67
N LEU A 66 -1.79 3.89 -12.17
CA LEU A 66 -1.17 5.06 -11.54
C LEU A 66 -1.66 5.24 -10.11
N PHE A 67 -2.97 5.32 -9.88
CA PHE A 67 -3.52 5.57 -8.54
C PHE A 67 -3.17 4.49 -7.50
N PRO A 68 -3.41 3.18 -7.73
CA PRO A 68 -3.08 2.15 -6.74
C PRO A 68 -1.58 2.03 -6.49
N CYS A 69 -0.76 2.08 -7.53
CA CYS A 69 0.68 1.95 -7.40
C CYS A 69 1.33 3.20 -6.79
N SER A 70 0.86 4.41 -7.13
CA SER A 70 1.35 5.65 -6.52
C SER A 70 0.98 5.75 -5.05
N TYR A 71 -0.26 5.38 -4.67
CA TYR A 71 -0.65 5.29 -3.25
C TYR A 71 0.30 4.35 -2.49
N SER A 72 0.56 3.18 -3.07
CA SER A 72 1.43 2.17 -2.46
C SER A 72 2.87 2.67 -2.32
N ALA A 73 3.43 3.23 -3.39
CA ALA A 73 4.78 3.80 -3.38
C ALA A 73 4.93 4.91 -2.33
N ALA A 74 3.98 5.86 -2.30
CA ALA A 74 3.97 6.93 -1.33
C ALA A 74 3.79 6.41 0.11
N GLY A 75 2.95 5.41 0.33
CA GLY A 75 2.80 4.75 1.63
C GLY A 75 4.11 4.15 2.15
N TYR A 76 4.85 3.40 1.31
CA TYR A 76 6.14 2.85 1.71
C TYR A 76 7.22 3.92 1.90
N PHE A 77 7.23 4.98 1.09
CA PHE A 77 8.13 6.11 1.31
C PHE A 77 7.84 6.83 2.63
N LEU A 78 6.57 7.04 2.97
CA LEU A 78 6.17 7.64 4.24
C LEU A 78 6.58 6.76 5.44
N LEU A 79 6.46 5.44 5.32
CA LEU A 79 6.97 4.51 6.34
C LEU A 79 8.49 4.59 6.50
N CYS A 80 9.22 4.63 5.38
CA CYS A 80 10.67 4.77 5.39
C CYS A 80 11.11 6.12 5.99
N TYR A 81 10.41 7.20 5.64
CA TYR A 81 10.66 8.53 6.19
C TYR A 81 10.39 8.56 7.71
N SER A 82 9.26 8.01 8.13
CA SER A 82 8.87 7.96 9.55
C SER A 82 9.86 7.15 10.38
N SER A 83 10.26 5.98 9.87
CA SER A 83 11.32 5.14 10.42
C SER A 83 12.63 5.91 10.60
N ARG A 84 13.07 6.68 9.60
CA ARG A 84 14.31 7.49 9.67
C ARG A 84 14.26 8.62 10.69
N THR A 85 13.08 9.16 10.96
CA THR A 85 12.91 10.23 11.95
C THR A 85 12.82 9.73 13.39
N ALA A 86 12.70 8.41 13.60
CA ALA A 86 12.60 7.82 14.93
C ALA A 86 13.91 7.97 15.73
N HIS A 87 13.79 8.10 17.05
CA HIS A 87 14.92 8.29 17.96
C HIS A 87 15.77 7.01 18.17
N HIS A 88 15.32 5.84 17.71
CA HIS A 88 16.01 4.56 17.88
C HIS A 88 16.62 4.10 16.55
N LYS A 89 17.79 4.67 16.22
CA LYS A 89 18.48 4.52 14.93
C LYS A 89 19.56 3.43 14.91
N SER A 90 19.37 2.32 15.61
CA SER A 90 20.44 1.31 15.75
C SER A 90 19.90 -0.12 15.61
N GLY A 91 20.37 -0.83 14.58
CA GLY A 91 20.14 -2.26 14.42
C GLY A 91 20.06 -2.71 12.96
N ILE A 92 20.47 -3.95 12.69
CA ILE A 92 20.39 -4.58 11.35
C ILE A 92 18.93 -4.62 10.87
N LEU A 93 17.99 -4.86 11.77
CA LEU A 93 16.55 -4.92 11.46
C LEU A 93 16.01 -3.59 10.89
N TYR A 94 16.47 -2.46 11.43
CA TYR A 94 16.08 -1.13 10.94
C TYR A 94 16.56 -0.89 9.51
N HIS A 95 17.81 -1.24 9.21
CA HIS A 95 18.34 -1.11 7.86
C HIS A 95 17.62 -2.05 6.88
N LEU A 96 17.41 -3.31 7.29
CA LEU A 96 16.70 -4.29 6.48
C LEU A 96 15.27 -3.83 6.16
N LEU A 97 14.53 -3.32 7.15
CA LEU A 97 13.18 -2.80 6.95
C LEU A 97 13.18 -1.62 5.97
N ASN A 98 14.09 -0.66 6.12
CA ASN A 98 14.15 0.49 5.20
C ASN A 98 14.51 0.09 3.78
N VAL A 99 15.41 -0.88 3.60
CA VAL A 99 15.72 -1.44 2.27
C VAL A 99 14.49 -2.11 1.66
N LEU A 100 13.76 -2.91 2.44
CA LEU A 100 12.50 -3.53 2.01
C LEU A 100 11.47 -2.49 1.59
N LEU A 101 11.23 -1.46 2.41
CA LEU A 101 10.27 -0.39 2.09
C LEU A 101 10.63 0.36 0.82
N VAL A 102 11.90 0.72 0.62
CA VAL A 102 12.37 1.36 -0.62
C VAL A 102 12.20 0.43 -1.81
N THR A 103 12.44 -0.87 -1.63
CA THR A 103 12.25 -1.88 -2.68
C THR A 103 10.78 -2.00 -3.06
N PHE A 104 9.86 -2.01 -2.10
CA PHE A 104 8.41 -2.05 -2.37
C PHE A 104 7.94 -0.78 -3.11
N ALA A 105 8.46 0.38 -2.73
CA ALA A 105 8.18 1.63 -3.44
C ALA A 105 8.69 1.58 -4.89
N ALA A 106 9.93 1.11 -5.10
CA ALA A 106 10.52 0.97 -6.43
C ALA A 106 9.73 -0.01 -7.32
N ILE A 107 9.33 -1.17 -6.79
CA ILE A 107 8.51 -2.14 -7.53
C ILE A 107 7.14 -1.56 -7.88
N SER A 108 6.53 -0.79 -6.98
CA SER A 108 5.25 -0.12 -7.24
C SER A 108 5.38 0.88 -8.40
N ILE A 109 6.44 1.70 -8.42
CA ILE A 109 6.71 2.64 -9.52
C ILE A 109 7.00 1.88 -10.82
N LEU A 110 7.82 0.83 -10.76
CA LEU A 110 8.15 0.00 -11.90
C LEU A 110 6.89 -0.62 -12.51
N SER A 111 5.94 -1.05 -11.68
CA SER A 111 4.68 -1.66 -12.12
C SER A 111 3.84 -0.71 -12.98
N ILE A 112 3.86 0.61 -12.69
CA ILE A 112 3.17 1.64 -13.50
C ILE A 112 3.74 1.69 -14.91
N ILE A 113 5.04 1.45 -15.06
CA ILE A 113 5.74 1.56 -16.34
C ILE A 113 5.65 0.25 -17.11
N VAL A 114 5.89 -0.88 -16.45
CA VAL A 114 6.11 -2.18 -17.11
C VAL A 114 4.79 -2.86 -17.48
N LEU A 115 3.80 -2.88 -16.59
CA LEU A 115 2.56 -3.63 -16.82
C LEU A 115 1.72 -3.10 -18.00
N PRO A 116 1.67 -1.78 -18.29
CA PRO A 116 0.97 -1.28 -19.47
C PRO A 116 1.56 -1.73 -20.82
N ILE A 117 2.84 -2.14 -20.85
CA ILE A 117 3.53 -2.59 -22.08
C ILE A 117 2.94 -3.90 -22.58
N GLU A 118 2.36 -4.71 -21.70
CA GLU A 118 1.74 -5.98 -22.06
C GLU A 118 0.35 -5.78 -22.71
N LYS A 119 -0.03 -6.70 -23.61
CA LYS A 119 -1.39 -6.75 -24.13
C LYS A 119 -2.31 -7.32 -23.06
N TRP A 120 -3.33 -6.56 -22.66
CA TRP A 120 -4.23 -6.99 -21.61
C TRP A 120 -5.38 -7.80 -22.22
N SER A 121 -5.44 -9.09 -21.89
CA SER A 121 -6.65 -9.88 -22.12
C SER A 121 -7.80 -9.32 -21.28
N LYS A 122 -9.06 -9.63 -21.63
CA LYS A 122 -10.23 -9.24 -20.81
C LYS A 122 -10.09 -9.70 -19.37
N ARG A 123 -9.46 -10.86 -19.16
CA ARG A 123 -9.13 -11.39 -17.82
C ARG A 123 -8.09 -10.51 -17.13
N LEU A 124 -6.96 -10.21 -17.77
CA LEU A 124 -5.91 -9.35 -17.18
C LEU A 124 -6.43 -7.95 -16.85
N LEU A 125 -7.25 -7.37 -17.72
CA LEU A 125 -7.92 -6.10 -17.46
C LEU A 125 -8.77 -6.17 -16.18
N GLY A 126 -9.56 -7.24 -16.01
CA GLY A 126 -10.34 -7.47 -14.79
C GLY A 126 -9.47 -7.64 -13.55
N VAL A 127 -8.35 -8.35 -13.67
CA VAL A 127 -7.41 -8.58 -12.57
C VAL A 127 -6.72 -7.28 -12.14
N TYR A 128 -6.15 -6.52 -13.09
CA TYR A 128 -5.42 -5.29 -12.79
C TYR A 128 -6.31 -4.16 -12.26
N SER A 129 -7.55 -4.09 -12.76
CA SER A 129 -8.50 -3.06 -12.33
C SER A 129 -9.08 -3.28 -10.95
N MET A 130 -9.27 -4.53 -10.50
CA MET A 130 -10.06 -4.80 -9.29
C MET A 130 -9.26 -5.59 -8.23
N PRO A 131 -8.97 -6.90 -8.39
CA PRO A 131 -8.20 -7.63 -7.40
C PRO A 131 -6.82 -7.03 -7.15
N SER A 132 -6.04 -6.71 -8.20
CA SER A 132 -4.66 -6.23 -8.00
C SER A 132 -4.63 -4.84 -7.37
N SER A 133 -5.47 -3.91 -7.82
CA SER A 133 -5.56 -2.57 -7.23
C SER A 133 -5.93 -2.64 -5.75
N SER A 134 -6.97 -3.41 -5.42
CA SER A 134 -7.41 -3.65 -4.05
C SER A 134 -6.34 -4.31 -3.19
N PHE A 135 -5.66 -5.32 -3.73
CA PHE A 135 -4.64 -6.08 -3.02
C PHE A 135 -3.43 -5.23 -2.64
N VAL A 136 -2.86 -4.49 -3.61
CA VAL A 136 -1.67 -3.66 -3.39
C VAL A 136 -1.99 -2.50 -2.43
N VAL A 137 -3.15 -1.87 -2.57
CA VAL A 137 -3.60 -0.80 -1.66
C VAL A 137 -3.83 -1.35 -0.26
N SER A 138 -4.53 -2.47 -0.11
CA SER A 138 -4.83 -3.07 1.19
C SER A 138 -3.55 -3.50 1.92
N LEU A 139 -2.59 -4.11 1.23
CA LEU A 139 -1.30 -4.48 1.82
C LEU A 139 -0.55 -3.27 2.36
N THR A 140 -0.44 -2.21 1.55
CA THR A 140 0.23 -0.98 1.98
C THR A 140 -0.50 -0.36 3.16
N TYR A 141 -1.84 -0.31 3.12
CA TYR A 141 -2.67 0.23 4.18
C TYR A 141 -2.50 -0.55 5.51
N LEU A 142 -2.51 -1.88 5.46
CA LEU A 142 -2.27 -2.72 6.63
C LEU A 142 -0.90 -2.42 7.24
N LEU A 143 0.17 -2.44 6.42
CA LEU A 143 1.51 -2.19 6.93
C LEU A 143 1.65 -0.76 7.50
N TYR A 144 1.03 0.22 6.85
CA TYR A 144 1.05 1.62 7.28
C TYR A 144 0.36 1.82 8.64
N THR A 145 -0.78 1.16 8.85
CA THR A 145 -1.62 1.38 10.03
C THR A 145 -1.30 0.45 11.19
N SER A 146 -0.60 -0.67 10.97
CA SER A 146 -0.26 -1.64 12.00
C SER A 146 0.90 -1.24 12.91
N CYS A 147 1.79 -0.33 12.49
CA CYS A 147 2.95 0.06 13.29
C CYS A 147 3.27 1.55 13.16
N ASP A 148 3.24 2.27 14.29
CA ASP A 148 3.82 3.61 14.34
C ASP A 148 5.34 3.48 14.53
N LEU A 149 6.05 3.52 13.39
CA LEU A 149 7.52 3.45 13.36
C LEU A 149 8.20 4.65 14.03
N THR A 150 7.49 5.74 14.31
CA THR A 150 8.09 6.92 14.98
C THR A 150 8.26 6.73 16.48
N THR A 151 7.34 6.01 17.11
CA THR A 151 7.34 5.71 18.56
C THR A 151 7.62 4.25 18.86
N ALA A 152 7.78 3.41 17.82
CA ALA A 152 7.82 1.95 17.92
C ALA A 152 6.65 1.37 18.73
N SER A 153 5.51 2.07 18.73
CA SER A 153 4.32 1.69 19.49
C SER A 153 3.25 1.09 18.58
N PHE A 154 2.63 0.02 19.04
CA PHE A 154 1.51 -0.63 18.34
C PHE A 154 0.17 -0.04 18.77
N THR A 155 -0.74 0.18 17.82
CA THR A 155 -2.09 0.71 18.07
C THR A 155 -2.95 -0.36 18.72
N ASP A 156 -3.10 -0.28 20.04
CA ASP A 156 -3.64 -1.38 20.82
C ASP A 156 -5.16 -1.27 21.00
N THR A 157 -5.88 -2.15 20.31
CA THR A 157 -7.14 -2.74 20.81
C THR A 157 -7.46 -4.03 20.08
N GLY A 158 -8.00 -5.02 20.78
CA GLY A 158 -8.39 -6.32 20.20
C GLY A 158 -9.23 -6.21 18.92
N VAL A 159 -10.08 -5.18 18.82
CA VAL A 159 -10.88 -4.89 17.61
C VAL A 159 -9.99 -4.53 16.41
N THR A 160 -8.96 -3.70 16.59
CA THR A 160 -8.02 -3.38 15.50
C THR A 160 -7.20 -4.60 15.09
N ALA A 161 -6.76 -5.43 16.04
CA ALA A 161 -6.08 -6.69 15.71
C ALA A 161 -6.99 -7.63 14.92
N PHE A 162 -8.27 -7.70 15.30
CA PHE A 162 -9.27 -8.51 14.61
C PHE A 162 -9.49 -8.04 13.17
N VAL A 163 -9.64 -6.73 12.95
CA VAL A 163 -9.79 -6.17 11.59
C VAL A 163 -8.53 -6.40 10.74
N GLU A 164 -7.33 -6.30 11.34
CA GLU A 164 -6.06 -6.62 10.67
C GLU A 164 -5.98 -8.09 10.24
N LEU A 165 -6.27 -9.00 11.17
CA LEU A 165 -6.26 -10.44 10.91
C LEU A 165 -7.31 -10.83 9.88
N LEU A 166 -8.50 -10.25 9.96
CA LEU A 166 -9.56 -10.48 8.98
C LEU A 166 -9.17 -9.97 7.60
N SER A 167 -8.57 -8.77 7.53
CA SER A 167 -8.07 -8.21 6.28
C SER A 167 -6.94 -9.04 5.69
N LEU A 168 -6.01 -9.52 6.54
CA LEU A 168 -4.93 -10.38 6.10
C LEU A 168 -5.45 -11.73 5.59
N LEU A 169 -6.36 -12.39 6.33
CA LEU A 169 -6.99 -13.64 5.92
C LEU A 169 -7.74 -13.46 4.59
N PHE A 170 -8.43 -12.33 4.44
CA PHE A 170 -9.09 -11.99 3.20
C PHE A 170 -8.09 -11.84 2.04
N LEU A 171 -6.98 -11.12 2.24
CA LEU A 171 -5.92 -10.98 1.22
C LEU A 171 -5.28 -12.33 0.85
N MET A 172 -5.07 -13.23 1.82
CA MET A 172 -4.58 -14.58 1.58
C MET A 172 -5.51 -15.40 0.67
N SER A 173 -6.80 -15.08 0.65
CA SER A 173 -7.78 -15.76 -0.20
C SER A 173 -7.79 -15.27 -1.65
N TYR A 174 -7.18 -14.13 -1.96
CA TYR A 174 -7.19 -13.53 -3.31
C TYR A 174 -6.72 -14.50 -4.42
N PRO A 175 -5.61 -15.25 -4.27
CA PRO A 175 -5.18 -16.20 -5.30
C PRO A 175 -6.24 -17.27 -5.61
N ILE A 176 -6.99 -17.72 -4.61
CA ILE A 176 -8.05 -18.71 -4.76
C ILE A 176 -9.21 -18.13 -5.57
N PHE A 177 -9.58 -16.88 -5.33
CA PHE A 177 -10.64 -16.22 -6.08
C PHE A 177 -10.19 -15.81 -7.49
N LEU A 178 -8.90 -15.51 -7.68
CA LEU A 178 -8.32 -15.17 -8.98
C LEU A 178 -8.36 -16.34 -9.98
N THR A 179 -8.28 -17.58 -9.51
CA THR A 179 -8.43 -18.78 -10.35
C THR A 179 -9.88 -19.10 -10.70
N ARG A 180 -10.84 -18.45 -10.02
CA ARG A 180 -12.29 -18.62 -10.23
C ARG A 180 -12.80 -17.64 -11.31
N ASN A 181 -14.13 -17.49 -11.38
CA ASN A 181 -14.77 -16.66 -12.39
C ASN A 181 -14.51 -15.15 -12.15
N PRO A 182 -14.37 -14.35 -13.23
CA PRO A 182 -14.17 -12.90 -13.12
C PRO A 182 -15.34 -12.16 -12.46
N GLU A 183 -16.50 -12.79 -12.34
CA GLU A 183 -17.67 -12.28 -11.61
C GLU A 183 -17.38 -12.02 -10.12
N TYR A 184 -16.38 -12.69 -9.54
CA TYR A 184 -15.99 -12.49 -8.13
C TYR A 184 -15.07 -11.28 -7.92
N TYR A 185 -14.49 -10.71 -8.99
CA TYR A 185 -13.50 -9.63 -8.89
C TYR A 185 -14.04 -8.36 -8.22
N PRO A 186 -15.26 -7.88 -8.52
CA PRO A 186 -15.84 -6.72 -7.84
C PRO A 186 -15.99 -6.93 -6.34
N TYR A 187 -16.44 -8.12 -5.93
CA TYR A 187 -16.66 -8.45 -4.51
C TYR A 187 -15.37 -8.39 -3.71
N LEU A 188 -14.24 -8.81 -4.32
CA LEU A 188 -12.93 -8.70 -3.68
C LEU A 188 -12.57 -7.26 -3.35
N SER A 189 -12.72 -6.35 -4.33
CA SER A 189 -12.45 -4.93 -4.14
C SER A 189 -13.39 -4.28 -3.14
N ILE A 190 -14.68 -4.60 -3.18
CA ILE A 190 -15.70 -4.04 -2.28
C ILE A 190 -15.44 -4.45 -0.83
N ILE A 191 -15.19 -5.74 -0.56
CA ILE A 191 -14.94 -6.22 0.80
C ILE A 191 -13.67 -5.57 1.37
N SER A 192 -12.60 -5.48 0.58
CA SER A 192 -11.38 -4.77 0.99
C SER A 192 -11.64 -3.30 1.32
N ALA A 193 -12.40 -2.59 0.49
CA ALA A 193 -12.78 -1.21 0.75
C ALA A 193 -13.61 -1.07 2.05
N ILE A 194 -14.54 -2.00 2.31
CA ILE A 194 -15.33 -2.04 3.55
C ILE A 194 -14.43 -2.27 4.76
N LEU A 195 -13.44 -3.16 4.68
CA LEU A 195 -12.51 -3.43 5.78
C LEU A 195 -11.62 -2.21 6.09
N ILE A 196 -11.13 -1.52 5.06
CA ILE A 196 -10.39 -0.25 5.19
C ILE A 196 -11.28 0.81 5.84
N LEU A 197 -12.51 0.96 5.38
CA LEU A 197 -13.50 1.88 5.97
C LEU A 197 -13.77 1.54 7.43
N ALA A 198 -14.05 0.27 7.75
CA ALA A 198 -14.35 -0.17 9.11
C ALA A 198 -13.21 0.18 10.08
N ARG A 199 -11.96 0.04 9.63
CA ARG A 199 -10.79 0.48 10.40
C ARG A 199 -10.76 1.99 10.55
N SER A 200 -10.87 2.73 9.46
CA SER A 200 -10.86 4.20 9.44
C SER A 200 -11.94 4.80 10.36
N PHE A 201 -13.17 4.30 10.27
CA PHE A 201 -14.28 4.68 11.14
C PHE A 201 -13.96 4.42 12.60
N LYS A 202 -13.44 3.23 12.93
CA LYS A 202 -13.06 2.90 14.31
C LYS A 202 -11.99 3.87 14.83
N GLU A 203 -11.00 4.21 14.02
CA GLU A 203 -9.89 5.08 14.43
C GLU A 203 -10.33 6.54 14.60
N LYS A 204 -11.23 7.03 13.75
CA LYS A 204 -11.74 8.40 13.78
C LYS A 204 -12.75 8.65 14.90
N TYR A 205 -13.70 7.73 15.12
CA TYR A 205 -14.80 7.93 16.07
C TYR A 205 -14.52 7.36 17.46
N PHE A 206 -13.63 6.38 17.57
CA PHE A 206 -13.25 5.75 18.84
C PHE A 206 -11.72 5.68 18.99
N PRO A 207 -11.03 6.84 19.05
CA PRO A 207 -9.58 6.89 19.22
C PRO A 207 -9.21 6.32 20.60
N ASN A 208 -8.43 5.25 20.61
CA ASN A 208 -8.08 4.56 21.85
C ASN A 208 -6.81 5.15 22.49
N LYS A 209 -6.79 5.14 23.83
CA LYS A 209 -5.61 5.55 24.62
C LYS A 209 -4.46 4.56 24.39
N LYS A 210 -3.23 5.07 24.29
CA LYS A 210 -2.00 4.26 24.23
C LYS A 210 -1.91 3.39 25.49
N THR A 211 -1.72 2.07 25.35
CA THR A 211 -1.69 1.11 26.45
C THR A 211 -0.34 0.42 26.64
N SER A 212 -0.20 -0.24 27.78
CA SER A 212 1.02 -0.70 28.46
C SER A 212 1.67 -1.97 27.89
N GLU A 213 2.91 -2.20 28.36
CA GLU A 213 3.96 -3.10 27.83
C GLU A 213 3.61 -4.60 27.64
N SER A 214 2.54 -5.13 28.23
CA SER A 214 2.24 -6.59 28.16
C SER A 214 1.52 -7.03 26.89
N VAL A 215 0.91 -6.09 26.15
CA VAL A 215 0.14 -6.37 24.90
C VAL A 215 1.05 -6.42 23.64
N VAL A 216 2.34 -6.19 23.81
CA VAL A 216 3.30 -5.87 22.74
C VAL A 216 3.74 -7.09 21.90
N ARG A 217 3.82 -8.30 22.49
CA ARG A 217 4.43 -9.46 21.80
C ARG A 217 3.59 -10.05 20.66
N TRP A 218 2.29 -10.24 20.85
CA TRP A 218 1.43 -10.79 19.79
C TRP A 218 1.22 -9.80 18.64
N ARG A 219 1.24 -8.48 18.93
CA ARG A 219 1.20 -7.43 17.90
C ARG A 219 2.43 -7.42 17.02
N LEU A 220 3.59 -7.60 17.63
CA LEU A 220 4.84 -7.76 16.91
C LEU A 220 4.77 -8.96 15.96
N LEU A 221 4.20 -10.09 16.41
CA LEU A 221 3.98 -11.26 15.55
C LEU A 221 3.04 -10.94 14.37
N ILE A 222 1.89 -10.30 14.61
CA ILE A 222 0.96 -9.91 13.54
C ILE A 222 1.67 -9.00 12.52
N PHE A 223 2.43 -8.02 12.99
CA PHE A 223 3.20 -7.14 12.11
C PHE A 223 4.22 -7.91 11.26
N PHE A 224 4.97 -8.84 11.86
CA PHE A 224 5.92 -9.67 11.11
C PHE A 224 5.22 -10.59 10.09
N VAL A 225 4.03 -11.10 10.39
CA VAL A 225 3.23 -11.88 9.44
C VAL A 225 2.78 -10.99 8.27
N ILE A 226 2.26 -9.78 8.54
CA ILE A 226 1.88 -8.82 7.50
C ILE A 226 3.10 -8.44 6.65
N LEU A 227 4.24 -8.14 7.28
CA LEU A 227 5.48 -7.79 6.59
C LEU A 227 6.00 -8.96 5.74
N GLY A 228 5.98 -10.18 6.27
CA GLY A 228 6.38 -11.38 5.53
C GLY A 228 5.49 -11.62 4.30
N PHE A 229 4.18 -11.51 4.49
CA PHE A 229 3.21 -11.66 3.38
C PHE A 229 3.35 -10.55 2.33
N THR A 230 3.58 -9.31 2.77
CA THR A 230 3.87 -8.17 1.88
C THR A 230 5.15 -8.41 1.10
N THR A 231 6.21 -8.87 1.77
CA THR A 231 7.50 -9.19 1.15
C THR A 231 7.33 -10.25 0.06
N PHE A 232 6.64 -11.35 0.37
CA PHE A 232 6.35 -12.40 -0.59
C PHE A 232 5.60 -11.87 -1.82
N SER A 233 4.54 -11.08 -1.58
CA SER A 233 3.71 -10.49 -2.63
C SER A 233 4.51 -9.57 -3.57
N TYR A 234 5.38 -8.73 -3.00
CA TYR A 234 6.22 -7.82 -3.76
C TYR A 234 7.36 -8.52 -4.50
N ILE A 235 7.93 -9.59 -3.94
CA ILE A 235 8.89 -10.45 -4.67
C ILE A 235 8.21 -10.99 -5.94
N MET A 236 7.00 -11.54 -5.81
CA MET A 236 6.26 -12.05 -6.96
C MET A 236 5.97 -10.95 -7.99
N ALA A 237 5.53 -9.77 -7.56
CA ALA A 237 5.28 -8.63 -8.45
C ALA A 237 6.57 -8.16 -9.16
N GLY A 238 7.69 -8.10 -8.45
CA GLY A 238 9.00 -7.75 -8.99
C GLY A 238 9.49 -8.77 -10.03
N LEU A 239 9.35 -10.07 -9.75
CA LEU A 239 9.68 -11.13 -10.70
C LEU A 239 8.80 -11.06 -11.96
N SER A 240 7.50 -10.78 -11.82
CA SER A 240 6.62 -10.56 -12.96
C SER A 240 7.06 -9.38 -13.82
N CYS A 241 7.41 -8.24 -13.22
CA CYS A 241 7.93 -7.09 -13.95
C CYS A 241 9.24 -7.42 -14.69
N LEU A 242 10.16 -8.12 -14.02
CA LEU A 242 11.44 -8.52 -14.61
C LEU A 242 11.26 -9.51 -15.77
N HIS A 243 10.31 -10.43 -15.66
CA HIS A 243 9.96 -11.36 -16.74
C HIS A 243 9.45 -10.62 -17.98
N ILE A 244 8.53 -9.66 -17.81
CA ILE A 244 7.99 -8.85 -18.92
C ILE A 244 9.11 -8.04 -19.59
N ILE A 245 9.99 -7.41 -18.80
CA ILE A 245 11.13 -6.66 -19.34
C ILE A 245 12.03 -7.57 -20.17
N LYS A 246 12.39 -8.74 -19.62
CA LYS A 246 13.27 -9.70 -20.30
C LYS A 246 12.66 -10.15 -21.64
N GLU A 247 11.39 -10.56 -21.64
CA GLU A 247 10.68 -11.00 -22.84
C GLU A 247 10.65 -9.90 -23.92
N LYS A 248 10.42 -8.64 -23.53
CA LYS A 248 10.40 -7.52 -24.48
C LYS A 248 11.79 -7.19 -25.03
N CYS A 249 12.83 -7.26 -24.21
CA CYS A 249 14.21 -7.07 -24.64
C CYS A 249 14.66 -8.16 -25.64
N GLU A 250 14.35 -9.43 -25.38
CA GLU A 250 14.68 -10.55 -26.26
C GLU A 250 13.98 -10.43 -27.62
N ASN A 251 12.69 -10.09 -27.62
CA ASN A 251 11.92 -9.85 -28.85
C ASN A 251 12.47 -8.67 -29.68
N PHE A 252 12.92 -7.60 -29.02
CA PHE A 252 13.53 -6.46 -29.70
C PHE A 252 14.86 -6.84 -30.35
N ALA A 253 15.72 -7.56 -29.63
CA ALA A 253 17.01 -8.02 -30.15
C ALA A 253 16.85 -8.99 -31.33
N GLY A 254 15.90 -9.92 -31.25
CA GLY A 254 15.59 -10.86 -32.34
C GLY A 254 15.10 -10.15 -33.62
N ASN A 255 14.22 -9.15 -33.47
CA ASN A 255 13.72 -8.38 -34.61
C ASN A 255 14.82 -7.55 -35.28
N GLN A 256 15.79 -7.03 -34.52
CA GLN A 256 16.94 -6.31 -35.10
C GLN A 256 17.88 -7.20 -35.91
N GLN A 257 18.04 -8.47 -35.53
CA GLN A 257 18.83 -9.43 -36.32
C GLN A 257 18.16 -9.83 -37.64
N ILE A 258 16.83 -9.79 -37.69
CA ILE A 258 16.06 -10.05 -38.92
C ILE A 258 16.10 -8.84 -39.86
N LEU A 259 16.03 -7.61 -39.32
CA LEU A 259 16.10 -6.38 -40.11
C LEU A 259 17.48 -6.07 -40.70
N ASN A 260 18.55 -6.64 -40.13
CA ASN A 260 19.93 -6.48 -40.61
C ASN A 260 20.40 -7.62 -41.54
N LYS A 261 19.50 -8.51 -41.98
CA LYS A 261 19.75 -9.53 -43.01
C LYS A 261 18.98 -9.20 -44.27
#